data_AF-A0A519BWE3-F1
#
_entry.id   AF-A0A519BWE3-F1
#
_cell.length_a   1.000
_cell.length_b   1.000
_cell.length_c   1.000
_cell.angle_alpha   90.00
_cell.angle_beta   90.00
_cell.angle_gamma   90.00
#
_symmetry.space_group_name_H-M   'P 1'
#
loop_
_entity.id
_entity.type
_entity.pdbx_description
1 polymer ?
#
loop_
_entity_poly.entity_id
_entity_poly.type
_entity_poly.pdbx_seq_one_letter_code
_entity_poly.pdbx_strand_id
1 'polypeptide(L)'
;MLGVFVTLDYFVFYLFWEVVLIPMFFLIAIWGGPARRYAAYKFFIYTFTASLVMLVGFMALYFESGAQSFSMIEIAKHSSSFAPAFQKWVFAALFVGFAVKMPIVP
;
A
#
# COMPACT_ATOMS: atom_id res chain seq x y z
N MET A 1 5.08 4.27 11.81
CA MET A 1 3.74 3.85 12.27
C MET A 1 2.78 5.02 12.35
N LEU A 2 3.00 6.02 13.21
CA LEU A 2 2.07 7.17 13.34
C LEU A 2 1.73 7.85 12.01
N GLY A 3 2.73 8.06 11.14
CA GLY A 3 2.51 8.67 9.82
C GLY A 3 1.50 7.93 8.93
N VAL A 4 1.43 6.60 9.01
CA VAL A 4 0.46 5.79 8.25
C VAL A 4 -0.98 6.07 8.69
N PHE A 5 -1.18 6.37 9.97
CA PHE A 5 -2.51 6.56 10.56
C PHE A 5 -2.98 8.02 10.54
N VAL A 6 -2.07 8.99 10.46
CA VAL A 6 -2.39 10.42 10.55
C VAL A 6 -2.48 11.08 9.17
N THR A 7 -1.81 10.53 8.16
CA THR A 7 -1.82 11.11 6.81
C THR A 7 -3.18 11.00 6.13
N LEU A 8 -3.54 12.06 5.39
CA LEU A 8 -4.74 12.15 4.55
C LEU A 8 -4.38 12.35 3.07
N ASP A 9 -3.15 12.00 2.70
CA ASP A 9 -2.63 12.06 1.33
C ASP A 9 -2.16 10.66 0.92
N TYR A 10 -2.60 10.17 -0.24
CA TYR A 10 -2.31 8.82 -0.72
C TYR A 10 -0.83 8.58 -0.98
N PHE A 11 -0.11 9.59 -1.48
CA PHE A 11 1.31 9.47 -1.78
C PHE A 11 2.12 9.45 -0.48
N VAL A 12 1.83 10.34 0.46
CA VAL A 12 2.47 10.37 1.78
C VAL A 12 2.14 9.10 2.58
N PHE A 13 0.90 8.60 2.47
CA PHE A 13 0.51 7.29 3.00
C PHE A 13 1.40 6.18 2.49
N TYR A 14 1.55 6.08 1.18
CA TYR A 14 2.40 5.06 0.55
C TYR A 14 3.85 5.17 1.02
N LEU A 15 4.39 6.38 1.13
CA LEU A 15 5.75 6.59 1.63
C LEU A 15 5.92 6.05 3.05
N PHE A 16 5.01 6.39 3.98
CA PHE A 16 5.08 5.86 5.34
C PHE A 16 4.86 4.34 5.40
N TRP A 17 4.02 3.80 4.52
CA TRP A 17 3.78 2.37 4.40
C TRP A 17 5.04 1.59 4.00
N GLU A 18 5.82 2.13 3.07
CA GLU A 18 7.09 1.58 2.60
C GLU A 18 8.22 1.78 3.63
N VAL A 19 8.30 2.95 4.27
CA VAL A 19 9.33 3.23 5.28
C VAL A 19 9.25 2.24 6.45
N VAL A 20 8.06 1.78 6.81
CA VAL A 20 7.86 0.74 7.83
C VAL A 20 8.52 -0.60 7.46
N LEU A 21 8.62 -0.91 6.18
CA LEU A 21 9.19 -2.15 5.67
C LEU A 21 10.69 -2.22 5.98
N ILE A 22 11.41 -1.09 5.90
CA ILE A 22 12.86 -1.03 6.09
C ILE A 22 13.30 -1.50 7.50
N PRO A 23 12.80 -0.94 8.62
CA PRO A 23 13.15 -1.45 9.95
C PRO A 23 12.77 -2.91 10.15
N MET A 24 11.59 -3.33 9.65
CA MET A 24 11.16 -4.72 9.80
C MET A 24 12.08 -5.70 9.07
N PHE A 25 12.52 -5.35 7.86
CA PHE A 25 13.49 -6.15 7.13
C PHE A 25 14.78 -6.36 7.94
N PHE A 26 15.36 -5.30 8.52
CA PHE A 26 16.57 -5.41 9.34
C PHE A 26 16.34 -6.17 10.64
N LEU A 27 15.19 -5.97 11.30
CA LEU A 27 14.84 -6.71 12.50
C LEU A 27 14.83 -8.22 12.25
N ILE A 28 14.20 -8.65 11.16
CA ILE A 28 14.19 -10.05 10.76
C ILE A 28 15.59 -10.49 10.36
N ALA A 29 16.29 -9.75 9.51
CA ALA A 29 17.58 -10.16 8.94
C ALA A 29 18.71 -10.29 9.98
N ILE A 30 18.73 -9.44 11.00
CA ILE A 30 19.80 -9.40 12.01
C ILE A 30 19.42 -10.22 13.24
N TRP A 31 18.20 -10.04 13.78
CA TRP A 31 17.76 -10.65 15.05
C TRP A 31 16.83 -11.85 14.87
N GLY A 32 16.54 -12.28 13.64
CA GLY A 32 15.72 -13.47 13.38
C GLY A 32 16.43 -14.81 13.65
N GLY A 33 15.66 -15.90 13.51
CA GLY A 33 16.10 -17.27 13.80
C GLY A 33 17.05 -17.94 12.78
N PRO A 34 17.10 -19.29 12.74
CA PRO A 34 18.06 -20.05 11.94
C PRO A 34 18.01 -19.78 10.42
N ALA A 35 16.85 -19.36 9.89
CA ALA A 35 16.63 -19.03 8.47
C ALA A 35 16.37 -17.52 8.22
N ARG A 36 16.89 -16.65 9.10
CA ARG A 36 16.56 -15.21 9.13
C ARG A 36 16.72 -14.46 7.81
N ARG A 37 17.80 -14.73 7.05
CA ARG A 37 18.06 -14.06 5.77
C ARG A 37 17.02 -14.45 4.71
N TYR A 38 16.72 -15.74 4.60
CA TYR A 38 15.69 -16.24 3.68
C TYR A 38 14.31 -15.69 4.06
N ALA A 39 13.98 -15.70 5.35
CA ALA A 39 12.71 -15.14 5.84
C ALA A 39 12.59 -13.63 5.57
N ALA A 40 13.67 -12.85 5.79
CA ALA A 40 13.68 -11.41 5.54
C ALA A 40 13.47 -11.07 4.05
N TYR A 41 14.16 -11.76 3.14
CA TYR A 41 13.96 -11.55 1.70
C TYR A 41 12.57 -11.95 1.25
N LYS A 42 12.06 -13.09 1.72
CA LYS A 42 10.70 -13.55 1.42
C LYS A 42 9.66 -12.52 1.88
N PHE A 43 9.78 -12.05 3.12
CA PHE A 43 8.93 -11.00 3.69
C PHE A 43 8.98 -9.71 2.85
N PHE A 44 10.19 -9.25 2.49
CA PHE A 44 10.37 -8.05 1.68
C PHE A 44 9.71 -8.18 0.32
N ILE A 45 10.00 -9.27 -0.43
CA ILE A 45 9.52 -9.45 -1.80
C ILE A 45 7.99 -9.51 -1.82
N TYR A 46 7.36 -10.26 -0.92
CA TYR A 46 5.89 -10.35 -0.89
C TYR A 46 5.25 -9.00 -0.56
N THR A 47 5.72 -8.33 0.49
CA THR A 47 5.11 -7.07 0.94
C THR A 47 5.38 -5.91 -0.03
N PHE A 48 6.56 -5.84 -0.64
CA PHE A 48 6.93 -4.84 -1.63
C PHE A 48 6.19 -5.03 -2.96
N THR A 49 6.08 -6.27 -3.45
CA THR A 49 5.37 -6.52 -4.72
C THR A 49 3.89 -6.18 -4.59
N ALA A 50 3.27 -6.52 -3.46
CA ALA A 50 1.88 -6.19 -3.19
C ALA A 50 1.66 -4.68 -3.05
N SER A 51 2.60 -3.95 -2.42
CA SER A 51 2.49 -2.51 -2.29
C SER A 51 2.64 -1.78 -3.62
N LEU A 52 3.44 -2.28 -4.56
CA LEU A 52 3.48 -1.73 -5.93
C LEU A 52 2.12 -1.80 -6.63
N VAL A 53 1.37 -2.90 -6.45
CA VAL A 53 0.00 -3.02 -6.98
C VAL A 53 -0.92 -1.99 -6.34
N MET A 54 -0.79 -1.76 -5.03
CA MET A 54 -1.53 -0.71 -4.32
C MET A 54 -1.17 0.70 -4.84
N LEU A 55 0.10 0.96 -5.13
CA LEU A 55 0.55 2.22 -5.71
C LEU A 55 -0.11 2.49 -7.05
N VAL A 56 -0.23 1.47 -7.91
CA VAL A 56 -0.99 1.56 -9.17
C VAL A 56 -2.46 1.93 -8.89
N GLY A 57 -3.07 1.36 -7.84
CA GLY A 57 -4.42 1.74 -7.41
C GLY A 57 -4.54 3.22 -7.00
N PHE A 58 -3.58 3.75 -6.23
CA PHE A 58 -3.55 5.17 -5.86
C PHE A 58 -3.33 6.09 -7.07
N MET A 59 -2.46 5.71 -7.99
CA MET A 59 -2.22 6.47 -9.22
C MET A 59 -3.46 6.47 -10.11
N ALA A 60 -4.15 5.32 -10.24
CA ALA A 60 -5.40 5.23 -10.96
C ALA A 60 -6.46 6.18 -10.38
N LEU A 61 -6.62 6.23 -9.06
CA LEU A 61 -7.52 7.18 -8.39
C LEU A 61 -7.18 8.64 -8.69
N TYR A 62 -5.89 8.98 -8.63
CA TYR A 62 -5.43 10.34 -8.94
C TYR A 62 -5.81 10.74 -10.36
N PHE A 63 -5.48 9.92 -11.37
CA PHE A 63 -5.76 10.23 -12.77
C PHE A 63 -7.26 10.23 -13.10
N GLU A 64 -8.04 9.30 -12.57
CA GLU A 64 -9.48 9.22 -12.84
C GLU A 64 -10.25 10.37 -12.16
N SER A 65 -9.81 10.81 -10.97
CA SER A 65 -10.46 11.90 -10.24
C SER A 65 -10.32 13.26 -10.92
N GLY A 66 -9.29 13.44 -11.76
CA GLY A 66 -8.90 14.76 -12.28
C GLY A 66 -8.41 15.75 -11.21
N ALA A 67 -8.24 15.30 -9.96
CA ALA A 67 -7.75 16.10 -8.85
C ALA A 67 -6.33 16.59 -9.13
N GLN A 68 -5.99 17.77 -8.58
CA GLN A 68 -4.64 18.33 -8.72
C GLN A 68 -3.74 18.01 -7.52
N SER A 69 -4.25 17.18 -6.59
CA SER A 69 -3.52 16.73 -5.40
C SER A 69 -3.74 15.25 -5.11
N PHE A 70 -2.86 14.64 -4.30
CA PHE A 70 -3.03 13.28 -3.77
C PHE A 70 -3.88 13.25 -2.49
N SER A 71 -4.58 14.34 -2.16
CA SER A 71 -5.46 14.40 -0.99
C SER A 71 -6.59 13.38 -1.12
N MET A 72 -6.70 12.51 -0.11
CA MET A 72 -7.77 11.52 -0.04
C MET A 72 -9.15 12.20 0.01
N ILE A 73 -9.24 13.37 0.65
CA ILE A 73 -10.49 14.14 0.76
C ILE A 73 -10.89 14.71 -0.61
N GLU A 74 -9.94 15.26 -1.37
CA GLU A 74 -10.22 15.83 -2.69
C GLU A 74 -10.64 14.75 -3.69
N ILE A 75 -9.91 13.64 -3.73
CA ILE A 75 -10.24 12.49 -4.58
C ILE A 75 -11.60 11.89 -4.19
N ALA A 76 -11.91 11.78 -2.90
CA ALA A 76 -13.20 11.28 -2.44
C ALA A 76 -14.39 12.14 -2.89
N LYS A 77 -14.23 13.47 -3.01
CA LYS A 77 -15.28 14.35 -3.56
C LYS A 77 -15.62 14.05 -5.02
N HIS A 78 -14.66 13.52 -5.77
CA HIS A 78 -14.83 13.13 -7.17
C HIS A 78 -15.26 11.65 -7.32
N SER A 79 -15.43 10.91 -6.22
CA SER A 79 -15.73 9.46 -6.29
C SER A 79 -17.07 9.11 -6.92
N SER A 80 -18.02 10.05 -6.95
CA SER A 80 -19.35 9.84 -7.54
C SER A 80 -19.34 9.73 -9.06
N SER A 81 -18.29 10.23 -9.73
CA SER A 81 -18.14 10.11 -11.19
C SER A 81 -17.47 8.82 -11.64
N PHE A 82 -16.92 8.03 -10.71
CA PHE A 82 -16.19 6.81 -11.05
C PHE A 82 -17.10 5.72 -11.58
N ALA A 83 -16.76 5.18 -12.75
CA ALA A 83 -17.48 4.04 -13.33
C ALA A 83 -17.42 2.82 -12.38
N PRO A 84 -18.51 2.03 -12.25
CA PRO A 84 -18.52 0.86 -11.36
C PRO A 84 -17.42 -0.17 -11.67
N ALA A 85 -17.03 -0.31 -12.93
CA ALA A 85 -15.93 -1.19 -13.33
C ALA A 85 -14.58 -0.71 -12.79
N PHE A 86 -14.31 0.60 -12.87
CA PHE A 86 -13.09 1.22 -12.34
C PHE A 86 -12.99 1.03 -10.83
N GLN A 87 -14.08 1.29 -10.10
CA GLN A 87 -14.13 1.11 -8.64
C GLN A 87 -13.75 -0.32 -8.22
N LYS A 88 -14.22 -1.34 -8.94
CA LYS A 88 -13.89 -2.76 -8.65
C LYS A 88 -12.40 -3.05 -8.85
N TRP A 89 -11.79 -2.54 -9.93
CA TRP A 89 -10.37 -2.76 -10.20
C TRP A 89 -9.47 -2.04 -9.20
N VAL A 90 -9.80 -0.79 -8.87
CA VAL A 90 -9.09 -0.05 -7.82
C VAL A 90 -9.23 -0.77 -6.48
N PHE A 91 -10.44 -1.19 -6.12
CA PHE A 91 -10.65 -1.95 -4.90
C PHE A 91 -9.81 -3.23 -4.87
N ALA A 92 -9.77 -3.99 -5.96
CA ALA A 92 -8.94 -5.20 -6.05
C ALA A 92 -7.44 -4.88 -5.86
N ALA A 93 -6.93 -3.81 -6.48
CA ALA A 93 -5.55 -3.39 -6.35
C ALA A 93 -5.20 -2.99 -4.89
N LEU A 94 -6.08 -2.21 -4.25
CA LEU A 94 -5.92 -1.83 -2.84
C LEU A 94 -6.02 -3.05 -1.92
N PHE A 95 -7.01 -3.92 -2.17
CA PHE A 95 -7.23 -5.14 -1.40
C PHE A 95 -5.99 -6.03 -1.42
N VAL A 96 -5.36 -6.25 -2.57
CA VAL A 96 -4.10 -7.03 -2.67
C VAL A 96 -2.99 -6.41 -1.81
N GLY A 97 -2.80 -5.10 -1.89
CA GLY A 97 -1.78 -4.40 -1.09
C GLY A 97 -1.99 -4.55 0.41
N PHE A 98 -3.23 -4.44 0.87
CA PHE A 98 -3.60 -4.60 2.27
C PHE A 98 -3.59 -6.06 2.72
N ALA A 99 -4.10 -6.98 1.90
CA ALA A 99 -4.26 -8.39 2.22
C ALA A 99 -2.94 -9.15 2.37
N VAL A 100 -1.83 -8.65 1.81
CA VAL A 100 -0.50 -9.26 2.05
C VAL A 100 0.10 -8.85 3.39
N LYS A 101 -0.30 -7.69 3.93
CA LYS A 101 0.15 -7.20 5.24
C LYS A 101 -0.80 -7.59 6.38
N MET A 102 -2.09 -7.78 6.07
CA MET A 102 -3.01 -8.48 6.97
C MET A 102 -2.78 -9.99 6.78
N PRO A 103 -2.67 -10.81 7.84
CA PRO A 103 -2.56 -12.26 7.68
C PRO A 103 -3.93 -12.84 7.26
N ILE A 104 -4.35 -12.54 6.04
CA ILE A 104 -5.52 -13.10 5.39
C ILE A 104 -5.08 -14.35 4.62
N VAL A 105 -5.89 -15.40 4.76
CA VAL A 105 -5.69 -16.70 4.12
C VAL A 105 -5.54 -16.51 2.60
N PRO A 106 -4.56 -17.19 1.96
CA PRO A 106 -3.74 -18.27 2.48
C PRO A 106 -2.54 -17.83 3.32
#